data_AF-A0A1G0LUH7-F1
#
_entry.id   AF-A0A1G0LUH7-F1
#
_cell.length_a   1.000
_cell.length_b   1.000
_cell.length_c   1.000
_cell.angle_alpha   90.00
_cell.angle_beta   90.00
_cell.angle_gamma   90.00
#
_symmetry.space_group_name_H-M   'P 1'
#
loop_
_entity.id
_entity.type
_entity.pdbx_description
1 polymer ?
#
loop_
_entity_poly.entity_id
_entity_poly.type
_entity_poly.pdbx_seq_one_letter_code
_entity_poly.pdbx_strand_id
1 'polypeptide(L)' 'MSPHVVHELSLHVAGALANAFLVEFIDWTPPDLFAEMPRCEDGHFRIPERPGHGIALAPGAERKYRV' A
#
# COMPACT_ATOMS: atom_id res chain seq x y z
N MET A 1 7.38 10.40 -12.82
CA MET A 1 5.98 9.94 -12.73
C MET A 1 5.66 9.73 -11.26
N SER A 2 4.46 10.13 -10.83
CA SER A 2 4.01 9.95 -9.45
C SER A 2 2.62 9.29 -9.45
N PRO A 3 2.47 8.04 -8.95
CA PRO A 3 1.19 7.36 -8.87
C PRO A 3 0.27 7.99 -7.80
N HIS A 4 -1.03 7.74 -7.93
CA HIS A 4 -2.10 8.36 -7.14
C HIS A 4 -2.89 7.31 -6.31
N VAL A 5 -3.08 7.61 -5.03
CA VAL A 5 -3.86 6.92 -3.98
C VAL A 5 -3.30 5.60 -3.46
N VAL A 6 -3.44 4.52 -4.24
CA VAL A 6 -3.22 3.13 -3.80
C VAL A 6 -1.73 2.85 -3.60
N HIS A 7 -1.17 3.43 -2.54
CA HIS A 7 0.26 3.43 -2.25
C HIS A 7 0.78 2.01 -2.09
N GLU A 8 0.03 1.13 -1.46
CA GLU A 8 0.36 -0.27 -1.26
C GLU A 8 0.67 -1.04 -2.56
N LEU A 9 0.02 -0.69 -3.68
CA LEU A 9 0.36 -1.23 -5.00
C LEU A 9 1.41 -0.38 -5.71
N SER A 10 1.27 0.94 -5.57
CA SER A 10 2.09 1.94 -6.24
C SER A 10 3.57 1.85 -5.87
N LEU A 11 3.90 1.37 -4.67
CA LEU A 11 5.29 1.14 -4.24
C LEU A 11 6.05 0.22 -5.19
N HIS A 12 5.42 -0.85 -5.66
CA HIS A 12 6.05 -1.79 -6.59
C HIS A 12 6.25 -1.16 -7.99
N VAL A 13 5.26 -0.39 -8.46
CA VAL A 13 5.36 0.32 -9.75
C VAL A 13 6.45 1.39 -9.70
N ALA A 14 6.45 2.22 -8.65
CA ALA A 14 7.46 3.26 -8.45
C ALA A 14 8.86 2.65 -8.32
N GLY A 15 9.02 1.55 -7.57
CA GLY A 15 10.30 0.84 -7.43
C GLY A 15 10.83 0.24 -8.73
N ALA A 16 9.97 -0.01 -9.72
CA ALA A 16 10.36 -0.57 -11.02
C ALA A 16 10.69 0.49 -12.09
N LEU A 17 10.33 1.77 -11.86
CA LEU A 17 10.46 2.82 -12.86
C LEU A 17 11.63 3.75 -12.56
N ALA A 18 12.55 3.86 -13.53
CA ALA A 18 13.71 4.73 -13.44
C ALA A 18 13.38 6.23 -13.31
N ASN A 19 12.14 6.64 -13.62
CA ASN A 19 11.68 8.03 -13.55
C ASN A 19 10.56 8.24 -12.51
N ALA A 20 10.40 7.34 -11.54
CA ALA A 20 9.52 7.57 -10.40
C ALA A 20 10.01 8.77 -9.58
N PHE A 21 9.08 9.58 -9.04
CA PHE A 21 9.42 10.78 -8.26
C PHE A 21 8.85 10.73 -6.84
N LEU A 22 7.53 10.64 -6.70
CA LEU A 22 6.85 10.56 -5.41
C LEU A 22 5.81 9.45 -5.43
N VAL A 23 5.54 8.85 -4.28
CA VAL A 23 4.36 8.01 -4.05
C VAL A 23 3.41 8.79 -3.16
N GLU A 24 2.19 9.00 -3.62
CA GLU A 24 1.18 9.66 -2.79
C GLU A 24 0.82 8.76 -1.60
N PHE A 25 0.88 9.31 -0.39
CA PHE A 25 0.44 8.63 0.82
C PHE A 25 -0.87 9.21 1.31
N ILE A 26 -1.85 8.33 1.55
CA ILE A 26 -3.14 8.70 2.11
C ILE A 26 -3.53 7.66 3.17
N ASP A 27 -3.81 8.12 4.38
CA ASP A 27 -4.21 7.29 5.53
C ASP A 27 -5.74 7.08 5.61
N TRP A 28 -6.39 6.84 4.45
CA TRP A 28 -7.83 6.57 4.40
C TRP A 28 -8.20 5.12 4.70
N THR A 29 -7.22 4.23 4.68
CA THR A 29 -7.42 2.79 4.85
C THR A 29 -7.82 2.48 6.29
N PRO A 30 -9.02 1.93 6.54
CA PRO A 30 -9.40 1.53 7.89
C PRO A 30 -8.40 0.52 8.48
N PRO A 31 -8.08 0.60 9.77
CA PRO A 31 -7.06 -0.24 10.39
C PRO A 31 -7.41 -1.73 10.41
N ASP A 32 -8.67 -2.09 10.16
CA ASP A 32 -9.16 -3.47 10.09
C ASP A 32 -9.58 -3.91 8.68
N LEU A 33 -9.13 -3.21 7.63
CA LEU A 33 -9.32 -3.64 6.25
C LEU A 33 -8.25 -4.64 5.81
N PHE A 34 -6.98 -4.35 6.07
CA PHE A 34 -5.84 -5.19 5.69
C PHE A 34 -5.09 -5.70 6.92
N ALA A 35 -4.48 -6.88 6.79
CA ALA A 35 -3.70 -7.47 7.87
C ALA A 35 -2.46 -6.61 8.23
N GLU A 36 -1.89 -5.93 7.24
CA GLU A 36 -0.79 -4.99 7.41
C GLU A 36 -0.72 -4.03 6.22
N MET A 37 -0.48 -2.74 6.50
CA MET A 37 -0.18 -1.71 5.50
C MET A 37 1.31 -1.35 5.51
N PRO A 38 1.91 -1.00 4.36
CA PRO A 38 3.27 -0.46 4.31
C PRO A 38 3.38 0.79 5.19
N ARG A 39 4.41 0.86 6.01
CA ARG A 39 4.64 2.00 6.90
C ARG A 39 5.45 3.07 6.17
N CYS A 40 4.99 4.31 6.28
CA CYS A 40 5.77 5.48 5.92
C CYS A 40 6.60 5.89 7.13
N GLU A 41 7.91 5.68 7.08
CA GLU A 41 8.86 6.00 8.14
C GLU A 41 9.83 7.05 7.60
N ASP A 42 9.97 8.17 8.33
CA ASP A 42 10.80 9.32 7.92
C ASP A 42 10.48 9.84 6.49
N GLY A 43 9.21 9.78 6.09
CA GLY A 43 8.75 10.21 4.77
C GLY A 43 9.05 9.22 3.63
N HIS A 44 9.50 8.01 3.95
CA HIS A 44 9.85 6.97 2.99
C HIS A 44 9.09 5.67 3.25
N PHE A 45 8.89 4.90 2.19
CA PHE A 45 8.37 3.54 2.29
C PHE A 45 9.47 2.54 1.97
N ARG A 46 9.47 1.44 2.71
CA ARG A 46 10.16 0.22 2.30
C ARG A 46 9.19 -0.66 1.53
N ILE A 47 9.57 -1.07 0.32
CA ILE A 47 8.79 -2.03 -0.46
C ILE A 47 8.72 -3.35 0.32
N PRO A 48 7.52 -3.94 0.54
CA PRO A 48 7.38 -5.16 1.33
C PRO A 48 8.17 -6.34 0.74
N GLU A 49 8.89 -7.06 1.59
CA GLU A 49 9.59 -8.31 1.24
C GLU A 49 8.64 -9.51 1.39
N ARG A 50 7.52 -9.47 0.66
CA ARG A 50 6.50 -10.52 0.64
C ARG A 50 6.06 -10.79 -0.80
N PRO A 51 5.58 -12.00 -1.13
CA PRO A 51 5.11 -12.30 -2.48
C PRO A 51 4.02 -11.35 -2.99
N GLY A 52 4.03 -11.08 -4.30
CA GLY A 52 3.05 -10.20 -4.95
C GLY A 52 3.16 -8.75 -4.46
N HIS A 53 2.02 -8.14 -4.16
CA HIS A 53 1.95 -6.79 -3.59
C HIS A 53 2.14 -6.77 -2.07
N GLY A 54 2.29 -7.94 -1.44
CA GLY A 54 2.44 -8.04 0.01
C GLY A 54 1.23 -7.54 0.80
N ILE A 55 0.02 -7.60 0.27
CA ILE A 55 -1.22 -7.20 0.94
C ILE A 55 -2.15 -8.40 1.10
N ALA A 56 -2.81 -8.49 2.26
CA ALA A 56 -3.85 -9.45 2.56
C ALA A 56 -4.98 -8.77 3.33
N LEU A 57 -6.24 -9.18 3.09
CA LEU A 57 -7.37 -8.70 3.88
C LEU A 57 -7.21 -9.13 5.34
N ALA A 58 -7.61 -8.25 6.27
CA ALA A 58 -7.67 -8.62 7.68
C ALA A 58 -8.76 -9.69 7.90
N PRO A 59 -8.61 -10.57 8.90
CA PRO A 59 -9.65 -11.54 9.24
C PRO A 59 -11.02 -10.87 9.46
N GLY A 60 -12.01 -11.26 8.67
CA GLY A 60 -13.38 -10.73 8.76
C GLY A 60 -13.63 -9.40 8.03
N ALA A 61 -12.63 -8.79 7.40
CA ALA A 61 -12.79 -7.55 6.65
C ALA A 61 -13.81 -7.70 5.51
N GLU A 62 -13.73 -8.78 4.71
CA GLU A 62 -14.69 -9.05 3.63
C GLU A 62 -16.14 -9.03 4.14
N ARG A 63 -16.42 -9.76 5.22
CA ARG A 63 -17.77 -9.79 5.83
C ARG A 63 -18.22 -8.42 6.35
N LYS A 64 -17.31 -7.61 6.89
CA LYS A 64 -17.61 -6.29 7.44
C LYS A 64 -17.91 -5.26 6.34
N TYR A 65 -17.14 -5.31 5.26
CA TYR A 65 -17.12 -4.28 4.22
C TYR A 65 -17.88 -4.65 2.94
N ARG A 66 -18.42 -5.87 2.83
CA ARG A 66 -19.33 -6.23 1.74
C ARG A 66 -20.58 -5.34 1.76
N VAL A 67 -21.05 -4.96 0.57
CA VAL A 67 -22.28 -4.18 0.34
C VAL A 67 -23.33 -5.09 -0.27
#